data_AF-A0A932HY67-F1
#
_entry.id   AF-A0A932HY67-F1
#
_cell.length_a   1.000
_cell.length_b   1.000
_cell.length_c   1.000
_cell.angle_alpha   90.00
_cell.angle_beta   90.00
_cell.angle_gamma   90.00
#
_symmetry.space_group_name_H-M   'P 1'
#
loop_
_entity.id
_entity.type
_entity.pdbx_description
1 polymer ?
#
loop_
_entity_poly.entity_id
_entity_poly.type
_entity_poly.pdbx_seq_one_letter_code
_entity_poly.pdbx_strand_id
1 'polypeptide(L)'
;MFAGIFRMHPACPRCGCRTEREPGYFIGAIYINYAATVFLCLGGFFLLDWLIAPALAVQLAVWTAAAAIFPLLFFRHSRSLWLNVDHFISPPPASPRTNGGPAA
;
A
#
# COMPACT_ATOMS: atom_id res chain seq x y z
N MET A 1 11.06 -0.10 -8.59
CA MET A 1 9.62 -0.05 -8.89
C MET A 1 9.05 1.36 -8.80
N PHE A 2 9.41 2.15 -7.79
CA PHE A 2 8.98 3.55 -7.67
C PHE A 2 10.01 4.51 -8.27
N ALA A 3 9.53 5.49 -9.05
CA ALA A 3 10.31 6.59 -9.64
C ALA A 3 10.32 7.85 -8.75
N GLY A 4 9.49 7.89 -7.71
CA GLY A 4 9.40 8.97 -6.72
C GLY A 4 8.47 8.60 -5.56
N ILE A 5 8.16 9.56 -4.69
CA ILE A 5 7.30 9.34 -3.50
C ILE A 5 5.89 8.89 -3.91
N PHE A 6 5.33 9.50 -4.95
CA PHE A 6 4.01 9.17 -5.50
C PHE A 6 4.06 8.56 -6.92
N ARG A 7 5.25 8.51 -7.54
CA ARG A 7 5.41 8.12 -8.94
C ARG A 7 5.94 6.69 -9.04
N MET A 8 5.26 5.85 -9.80
CA MET A 8 5.67 4.48 -10.08
C MET A 8 6.20 4.39 -11.51
N HIS A 9 7.21 3.56 -11.75
CA HIS A 9 7.63 3.29 -13.12
C HIS A 9 6.54 2.46 -13.82
N PRO A 10 6.19 2.74 -15.09
CA PRO A 10 5.14 2.01 -15.82
C PRO A 10 5.46 0.53 -16.04
N ALA A 11 6.75 0.18 -16.02
CA ALA A 11 7.25 -1.18 -16.06
C ALA A 11 8.39 -1.36 -15.03
N CYS A 12 8.53 -2.57 -14.51
CA CYS A 12 9.65 -2.91 -13.64
C CYS A 12 10.96 -2.87 -14.44
N PRO A 13 11.99 -2.11 -14.02
CA PRO A 13 13.24 -2.00 -14.76
C PRO A 13 14.08 -3.29 -14.78
N ARG A 14 13.76 -4.27 -13.92
CA ARG A 14 14.50 -5.54 -13.82
C ARG A 14 13.90 -6.67 -14.65
N CYS A 15 12.57 -6.74 -14.74
CA CYS A 15 11.87 -7.83 -15.42
C CYS A 15 10.98 -7.37 -16.58
N GLY A 16 10.85 -6.05 -16.82
CA GLY A 16 10.01 -5.50 -17.88
C GLY A 16 8.50 -5.64 -17.65
N CYS A 17 8.06 -6.27 -16.56
CA CYS A 17 6.63 -6.44 -16.27
C CYS A 17 5.94 -5.08 -16.06
N ARG A 18 4.82 -4.88 -16.76
CA ARG A 18 3.97 -3.70 -16.62
C ARG A 18 3.39 -3.66 -15.20
N THR A 19 3.60 -2.56 -14.49
CA THR A 19 3.13 -2.41 -13.10
C THR A 19 1.64 -2.09 -13.02
N GLU A 20 1.07 -1.57 -14.11
CA GLU A 20 -0.35 -1.29 -14.26
C GLU A 20 -0.84 -2.05 -15.50
N ARG A 21 -1.47 -3.21 -15.26
CA ARG A 21 -2.03 -4.08 -16.30
C ARG A 21 -3.32 -3.52 -16.87
N GLU A 22 -4.17 -2.94 -16.02
CA GLU A 22 -5.52 -2.50 -16.33
C GLU A 22 -5.80 -1.12 -15.69
N PRO A 23 -6.65 -0.28 -16.30
CA PRO A 23 -7.09 0.95 -15.65
C PRO A 23 -7.82 0.61 -14.35
N GLY A 24 -7.39 1.20 -13.23
CA GLY A 24 -7.98 0.90 -11.91
C GLY A 24 -7.36 -0.30 -11.19
N TYR A 25 -6.26 -0.87 -11.69
CA TYR A 25 -5.55 -1.99 -11.05
C TYR A 25 -5.23 -1.74 -9.55
N PHE A 26 -4.99 -0.49 -9.15
CA PHE A 26 -4.67 -0.14 -7.76
C PHE A 26 -5.88 0.08 -6.84
N ILE A 27 -7.11 -0.19 -7.27
CA ILE A 27 -8.29 -0.12 -6.39
C ILE A 27 -8.14 -1.09 -5.20
N GLY A 28 -7.61 -2.29 -5.41
CA GLY A 28 -7.33 -3.22 -4.32
C GLY A 28 -6.30 -2.68 -3.30
N ALA A 29 -5.29 -1.95 -3.78
CA ALA A 29 -4.35 -1.25 -2.90
C ALA A 29 -5.02 -0.11 -2.10
N ILE A 30 -6.10 0.50 -2.60
CA ILE A 30 -6.86 1.47 -1.80
C ILE A 30 -7.59 0.77 -0.66
N TYR A 31 -8.20 -0.38 -0.92
CA TYR A 31 -8.88 -1.17 0.11
C TYR A 31 -7.94 -1.67 1.20
N ILE A 32 -6.75 -2.15 0.85
CA ILE A 32 -5.74 -2.58 1.83
C ILE A 32 -5.32 -1.41 2.73
N ASN A 33 -5.12 -0.21 2.14
CA ASN A 33 -4.74 0.98 2.89
C ASN A 33 -5.86 1.42 3.84
N TYR A 34 -7.09 1.45 3.32
CA TYR A 34 -8.27 1.79 4.09
C TYR A 34 -8.47 0.84 5.27
N ALA A 35 -8.42 -0.48 5.03
CA ALA A 35 -8.55 -1.49 6.08
C ALA A 35 -7.48 -1.31 7.17
N ALA A 36 -6.21 -1.15 6.78
CA ALA A 36 -5.13 -0.91 7.72
C ALA A 36 -5.34 0.37 8.57
N THR A 37 -5.82 1.45 7.94
CA THR A 37 -6.13 2.71 8.62
C THR A 37 -7.28 2.54 9.60
N VAL A 38 -8.35 1.85 9.21
CA VAL A 38 -9.49 1.58 10.09
C VAL A 38 -9.06 0.75 11.29
N PHE A 39 -8.31 -0.34 11.09
CA PHE A 39 -7.81 -1.16 12.18
C PHE A 39 -6.92 -0.38 13.15
N LEU A 40 -6.03 0.46 12.62
CA LEU A 40 -5.18 1.32 13.42
C LEU A 40 -6.01 2.30 14.25
N CYS A 41 -6.96 3.01 13.62
CA CYS A 41 -7.73 4.05 14.28
C CYS A 41 -8.73 3.48 15.29
N LEU A 42 -9.55 2.48 14.91
CA LEU A 42 -10.50 1.87 15.85
C LEU A 42 -9.78 1.12 16.96
N GLY A 43 -8.83 0.24 16.60
CA GLY A 43 -8.10 -0.57 17.56
C GLY A 43 -7.31 0.30 18.53
N GLY A 44 -6.64 1.33 18.01
CA GLY A 44 -5.93 2.29 18.82
C GLY A 44 -6.85 3.17 19.69
N PHE A 45 -8.02 3.59 19.18
CA PHE A 45 -8.99 4.35 19.97
C PHE A 45 -9.42 3.57 21.21
N PHE A 46 -9.91 2.34 21.04
CA PHE A 46 -10.35 1.51 22.16
C PHE A 46 -9.20 1.14 23.09
N LEU A 47 -8.01 0.87 22.55
CA LEU A 47 -6.83 0.56 23.37
C LEU A 47 -6.42 1.75 24.24
N LEU A 48 -6.37 2.95 23.67
CA LEU A 48 -5.99 4.17 24.40
C LEU A 48 -7.05 4.56 25.44
N ASP A 49 -8.33 4.37 25.10
CA ASP A 49 -9.45 4.54 26.02
C ASP A 49 -9.33 3.59 27.22
N TRP A 50 -9.04 2.31 26.97
CA TRP A 50 -8.91 1.30 28.02
C TRP A 50 -7.72 1.53 28.94
N LEU A 51 -6.60 2.04 28.43
CA LEU A 51 -5.37 2.25 29.20
C LEU A 51 -5.40 3.51 30.07
N ILE A 52 -5.86 4.63 29.52
CA ILE A 52 -5.67 5.97 30.12
C ILE A 52 -6.97 6.77 30.21
N ALA A 53 -8.03 6.36 29.49
CA ALA A 53 -9.32 7.07 29.41
C ALA A 53 -9.18 8.60 29.23
N PRO A 54 -8.42 9.06 28.21
CA PRO A 54 -8.23 10.49 27.98
C PRO A 54 -9.55 11.17 27.60
N ALA A 55 -9.59 12.51 27.72
CA ALA A 55 -10.74 13.27 27.27
C ALA A 55 -11.03 13.03 25.77
N LEU A 56 -12.31 12.89 25.42
CA LEU A 56 -12.76 12.61 24.06
C LEU A 56 -12.17 13.58 23.01
N ALA A 57 -12.00 14.86 23.39
CA ALA A 57 -11.40 15.87 22.50
C ALA A 57 -9.96 15.53 22.09
N VAL A 58 -9.16 14.97 23.02
CA VAL A 58 -7.78 14.56 22.77
C VAL A 58 -7.75 13.33 21.86
N GLN A 59 -8.60 12.33 22.14
CA GLN A 59 -8.76 11.16 21.28
C GLN A 59 -9.13 11.56 19.85
N LEU A 60 -10.15 12.40 19.68
CA LEU A 60 -10.59 12.86 18.36
C LEU A 60 -9.46 13.58 17.62
N ALA A 61 -8.71 14.46 18.28
CA ALA A 61 -7.58 15.15 17.67
C ALA A 61 -6.48 14.19 17.21
N VAL A 62 -6.07 13.26 18.07
CA VAL A 62 -5.03 12.27 17.78
C VAL A 62 -5.44 11.34 16.64
N TRP A 63 -6.65 10.77 16.71
CA TRP A 63 -7.11 9.79 15.71
C TRP A 63 -7.47 10.42 14.38
N THR A 64 -7.93 11.67 14.37
CA THR A 64 -8.12 12.43 13.11
C THR A 64 -6.78 12.71 12.43
N ALA A 65 -5.76 13.12 13.19
CA ALA A 65 -4.42 13.31 12.64
C ALA A 65 -3.81 11.99 12.14
N ALA A 66 -3.97 10.90 12.90
CA ALA A 66 -3.53 9.56 12.49
C ALA A 66 -4.23 9.10 11.20
N ALA A 67 -5.54 9.30 11.09
CA ALA A 67 -6.33 8.96 9.91
C ALA A 67 -5.91 9.77 8.66
N ALA A 68 -5.38 10.98 8.82
CA ALA A 68 -4.88 11.77 7.70
C ALA A 68 -3.45 11.39 7.28
N ILE A 69 -2.57 11.14 8.26
CA ILE A 69 -1.13 10.93 8.01
C ILE A 69 -0.83 9.47 7.63
N PHE A 70 -1.45 8.50 8.31
CA PHE A 70 -1.15 7.09 8.12
C PHE A 70 -1.39 6.59 6.69
N PRO A 71 -2.52 6.90 6.02
CA PRO A 71 -2.74 6.49 4.63
C PRO A 71 -1.66 6.99 3.68
N LEU A 72 -1.17 8.22 3.89
CA LEU A 72 -0.14 8.84 3.05
C LEU A 72 1.21 8.11 3.18
N LEU A 73 1.58 7.72 4.40
CA LEU A 73 2.79 6.94 4.67
C LEU A 73 2.66 5.50 4.20
N PHE A 74 1.48 4.90 4.39
CA PHE A 74 1.22 3.49 4.09
C PHE A 74 0.88 3.24 2.61
N PHE A 75 0.64 4.28 1.81
CA PHE A 75 0.28 4.18 0.39
C PHE A 75 1.25 3.32 -0.43
N ARG A 76 2.56 3.49 -0.22
CA ARG A 76 3.60 2.72 -0.92
C ARG A 76 3.57 1.24 -0.55
N HIS A 77 3.37 0.95 0.74
CA HIS A 77 3.27 -0.40 1.27
C HIS A 77 2.04 -1.10 0.73
N SER A 78 0.89 -0.41 0.72
CA SER A 78 -0.35 -0.94 0.21
C SER A 78 -0.28 -1.34 -1.27
N ARG A 79 0.35 -0.49 -2.11
CA ARG A 79 0.60 -0.83 -3.52
C ARG A 79 1.50 -2.06 -3.67
N SER A 80 2.57 -2.14 -2.88
CA SER A 80 3.47 -3.30 -2.89
C SER A 80 2.76 -4.57 -2.46
N LEU A 81 1.91 -4.50 -1.43
CA LEU A 81 1.19 -5.63 -0.89
C LEU A 81 0.14 -6.14 -1.87
N TRP A 82 -0.59 -5.22 -2.53
CA TRP A 82 -1.51 -5.56 -3.60
C TRP A 82 -0.84 -6.28 -4.77
N LEU A 83 0.33 -5.81 -5.22
CA LEU A 83 1.10 -6.47 -6.28
C LEU A 83 1.52 -7.90 -5.92
N ASN A 84 1.87 -8.13 -4.64
CA ASN A 84 2.17 -9.48 -4.17
C ASN A 84 0.90 -10.35 -4.18
N VAL A 85 -0.20 -9.84 -3.64
CA VAL A 85 -1.50 -10.54 -3.61
C VAL A 85 -1.96 -10.89 -5.03
N ASP A 86 -1.89 -9.96 -5.97
CA ASP A 86 -2.26 -10.19 -7.36
C ASP A 86 -1.34 -11.22 -8.03
N HIS A 87 -0.04 -11.21 -7.75
CA HIS A 87 0.88 -12.22 -8.26
C HIS A 87 0.57 -13.63 -7.73
N PHE A 88 0.10 -13.75 -6.48
CA PHE A 88 -0.31 -15.02 -5.91
C PHE A 88 -1.64 -15.53 -6.48
N ILE A 89 -2.61 -14.64 -6.69
CA ILE A 89 -3.94 -15.00 -7.23
C ILE A 89 -3.85 -15.31 -8.73
N SER A 90 -3.10 -14.47 -9.46
CA SER A 90 -2.96 -14.51 -10.91
C SER A 90 -1.48 -14.58 -11.29
N PRO A 91 -0.83 -15.75 -11.11
CA PRO A 91 0.56 -15.90 -11.48
C PRO A 91 0.71 -15.60 -12.98
N PRO A 92 1.62 -14.69 -13.37
CA PRO A 92 1.87 -14.42 -14.77
C PRO A 92 2.40 -15.70 -15.45
N PRO A 93 2.05 -15.93 -16.72
CA PRO A 93 2.64 -17.03 -17.49
C PRO A 93 4.17 -16.90 -17.44
N ALA A 94 4.87 -18.03 -17.35
CA ALA A 94 6.32 -18.06 -17.25
C ALA A 94 6.94 -17.18 -18.35
N SER A 95 7.57 -16.07 -17.95
CA SER A 95 8.30 -15.21 -18.88
C SER A 95 9.46 -16.02 -19.48
N PRO A 96 9.67 -16.01 -20.81
CA PRO A 96 10.92 -16.50 -21.38
C PRO A 96 12.06 -15.78 -20.65
N ARG A 97 12.96 -16.53 -20.02
CA ARG A 97 14.14 -15.97 -19.36
C ARG A 97 14.94 -15.22 -20.43
N THR A 98 14.84 -13.90 -20.48
CA THR A 98 15.85 -13.10 -21.16
C THR A 98 17.07 -13.14 -20.25
N ASN A 99 17.99 -14.04 -20.57
CA ASN A 99 19.29 -14.15 -19.92
C ASN A 99 19.93 -12.75 -19.86
N GLY A 100 20.41 -12.38 -18.68
CA GLY A 100 21.04 -11.10 -18.44
C GLY A 100 22.22 -10.86 -19.39
N GLY A 101 22.00 -10.03 -20.40
CA GLY A 101 23.04 -9.32 -21.12
C GLY A 101 22.82 -7.83 -20.92
N PRO A 102 23.86 -7.03 -20.61
CA PRO A 102 23.72 -5.59 -20.55
C PRO A 102 23.26 -5.07 -21.92
N ALA A 103 22.21 -4.25 -21.92
CA ALA A 103 21.83 -3.47 -23.09
C ALA A 103 22.99 -2.54 -23.45
N ALA A 104 23.63 -2.81 -24.60
CA ALA A 104 24.52 -1.90 -25.30
C ALA A 104 23.74 -1.25 -26.45
#